data_AF-A0A1C0A7Q6-F1
#
_entry.id   AF-A0A1C0A7Q6-F1
#
_cell.length_a   1.000
_cell.length_b   1.000
_cell.length_c   1.000
_cell.angle_alpha   90.00
_cell.angle_beta   90.00
_cell.angle_gamma   90.00
#
_symmetry.space_group_name_H-M   'P 1'
#
loop_
_entity.id
_entity.type
_entity.pdbx_description
1 polymer ?
#
loop_
_entity_poly.entity_id
_entity_poly.type
_entity_poly.pdbx_seq_one_letter_code
_entity_poly.pdbx_strand_id
1 'polypeptide(L)' 'MNKTSEIQIARDLWNKTENQGVKLLLNQFSDECPKCGLKGGHGYKNWDLLVPIEVIDTKHHLVSYRCKRCGKQFKKVEEC' A
#
# COMPACT_ATOMS: atom_id res chain seq x y z
N MET A 1 7.56 -17.84 22.27
CA MET A 1 8.17 -17.14 21.12
C MET A 1 7.08 -16.29 20.47
N ASN A 2 7.21 -14.96 20.48
CA ASN A 2 6.29 -14.10 19.72
C ASN A 2 6.51 -14.38 18.24
N LYS A 3 5.51 -14.99 17.58
CA LYS A 3 5.52 -15.15 16.13
C LYS A 3 5.52 -13.75 15.51
N THR A 4 6.55 -13.43 14.71
CA THR A 4 6.56 -12.23 13.88
C THR A 4 5.30 -12.22 13.03
N SER A 5 4.53 -11.14 13.05
CA SER A 5 3.29 -11.10 12.26
C SER A 5 3.63 -11.05 10.77
N GLU A 6 2.76 -11.61 9.92
CA GLU A 6 2.92 -11.57 8.47
C GLU A 6 3.05 -10.13 7.95
N ILE A 7 2.41 -9.18 8.64
CA ILE A 7 2.52 -7.73 8.42
C ILE A 7 3.95 -7.21 8.68
N GLN A 8 4.60 -7.65 9.76
CA GLN A 8 5.99 -7.28 10.05
C GLN A 8 6.94 -7.83 8.98
N ILE A 9 6.75 -9.09 8.57
CA ILE A 9 7.52 -9.71 7.48
C ILE A 9 7.34 -8.93 6.16
N ALA A 10 6.11 -8.55 5.83
CA ALA A 10 5.81 -7.76 4.63
C ALA A 10 6.49 -6.38 4.67
N ARG A 11 6.49 -5.69 5.82
CA ARG A 11 7.18 -4.40 5.99
C ARG A 11 8.70 -4.52 5.84
N ASP A 12 9.29 -5.57 6.40
CA ASP A 12 10.73 -5.81 6.28
C ASP A 12 11.13 -6.10 4.83
N LEU A 13 10.36 -6.95 4.14
CA LEU A 13 10.55 -7.23 2.71
C LEU A 13 10.40 -5.96 1.86
N TRP A 14 9.40 -5.12 2.15
CA TRP A 14 9.17 -3.86 1.46
C TRP A 14 10.36 -2.88 1.57
N ASN A 15 11.07 -2.88 2.71
CA ASN A 15 12.24 -2.04 2.90
C ASN A 15 13.50 -2.59 2.23
N LYS A 16 13.58 -3.91 2.04
CA LYS A 16 14.75 -4.59 1.43
C LYS A 16 14.66 -4.74 -0.09
N THR A 17 13.46 -4.83 -0.64
CA THR A 17 13.27 -5.06 -2.08
C THR A 17 13.25 -3.75 -2.88
N GLU A 18 13.90 -3.77 -4.04
CA GLU A 18 13.80 -2.69 -5.04
C GLU A 18 12.68 -2.95 -6.07
N ASN A 19 12.21 -4.21 -6.16
CA ASN A 19 11.21 -4.63 -7.12
C ASN A 19 9.83 -4.01 -6.82
N GLN A 20 9.32 -3.22 -7.76
CA GLN A 20 8.06 -2.49 -7.62
C GLN A 20 6.82 -3.40 -7.66
N GLY A 21 6.88 -4.54 -8.36
CA GLY A 21 5.79 -5.52 -8.41
C GLY A 21 5.60 -6.24 -7.08
N VAL A 22 6.70 -6.66 -6.44
CA VAL A 22 6.67 -7.24 -5.08
C VAL A 22 6.09 -6.24 -4.08
N LYS A 23 6.51 -4.97 -4.19
CA LYS A 23 5.95 -3.88 -3.40
C LYS A 23 4.43 -3.78 -3.57
N LEU A 24 3.94 -3.73 -4.81
CA LEU A 24 2.51 -3.69 -5.09
C LEU A 24 1.77 -4.85 -4.43
N LEU A 25 2.23 -6.09 -4.62
CA LEU A 25 1.62 -7.29 -4.05
C LEU A 25 1.53 -7.21 -2.51
N LEU A 26 2.61 -6.83 -1.84
CA LEU A 26 2.64 -6.73 -0.37
C LEU A 26 1.65 -5.68 0.16
N ASN A 27 1.42 -4.59 -0.56
CA ASN A 27 0.46 -3.56 -0.15
C ASN A 27 -1.00 -4.01 -0.24
N GLN A 28 -1.32 -4.94 -1.14
CA GLN A 28 -2.70 -5.39 -1.32
C GLN A 28 -3.26 -6.06 -0.07
N PHE A 29 -2.39 -6.68 0.74
CA PHE A 29 -2.78 -7.38 1.96
C PHE A 29 -2.80 -6.51 3.22
N SER A 30 -2.44 -5.23 3.12
CA SER A 30 -2.32 -4.34 4.29
C SER A 30 -3.22 -3.13 4.18
N ASP A 31 -3.96 -2.84 5.24
CA ASP A 31 -4.65 -1.57 5.44
C ASP A 31 -3.71 -0.50 6.00
N GLU A 32 -2.39 -0.72 6.06
CA GLU A 32 -1.43 0.18 6.69
C GLU A 32 -0.44 0.76 5.69
N CYS A 33 0.08 1.95 5.98
CA CYS A 33 1.17 2.52 5.20
C CYS A 33 2.40 1.61 5.30
N PRO A 34 2.95 1.11 4.18
CA PRO A 34 4.03 0.13 4.21
C PRO A 34 5.36 0.69 4.75
N LYS A 35 5.48 2.02 4.87
CA LYS A 35 6.67 2.69 5.39
C LYS A 35 6.58 3.07 6.86
N CYS A 36 5.44 3.55 7.34
CA CYS A 36 5.31 4.06 8.72
C CYS A 36 4.27 3.34 9.57
N GLY A 37 3.55 2.36 9.00
CA GLY A 37 2.53 1.57 9.68
C GLY A 37 1.25 2.32 10.03
N LEU A 38 1.03 3.52 9.48
CA LEU A 38 -0.22 4.25 9.69
C LEU A 38 -1.38 3.52 9.01
N LYS A 39 -2.36 3.06 9.80
CA LYS A 39 -3.60 2.47 9.27
C LYS A 39 -4.37 3.46 8.39
N GLY A 40 -4.87 3.00 7.26
CA GLY A 40 -5.91 3.66 6.48
C GLY A 40 -7.17 3.63 7.34
N GLY A 41 -7.56 4.78 7.90
CA GLY A 41 -8.85 4.86 8.61
C GLY A 41 -10.00 4.51 7.67
N HIS A 42 -11.20 4.30 8.22
CA HIS A 42 -12.42 4.10 7.43
C HIS A 42 -12.54 5.14 6.31
N GLY A 43 -12.67 4.67 5.06
CA GLY A 43 -12.74 5.53 3.87
C GLY A 43 -11.41 6.18 3.49
N TYR A 44 -10.27 5.52 3.73
CA TYR A 44 -8.94 5.98 3.34
C TYR A 44 -8.55 7.37 3.88
N LYS A 45 -9.15 7.83 5.00
CA LYS A 45 -8.95 9.19 5.54
C LYS A 45 -7.49 9.60 5.74
N ASN A 46 -6.60 8.63 5.94
CA ASN A 46 -5.19 8.85 6.19
C ASN A 46 -4.31 8.86 4.93
N TRP A 47 -4.91 8.65 3.76
CA TRP A 47 -4.25 8.56 2.47
C TRP A 47 -4.83 9.62 1.52
N ASP A 48 -3.98 10.24 0.71
CA ASP A 48 -4.41 11.05 -0.43
C ASP A 48 -4.37 10.17 -1.68
N LEU A 49 -5.49 10.05 -2.40
CA LEU A 49 -5.50 9.48 -3.74
C LEU A 49 -4.80 10.45 -4.70
N LEU A 50 -3.81 9.96 -5.43
CA LEU A 50 -3.09 10.72 -6.44
C LEU A 50 -3.60 10.33 -7.82
N VAL A 51 -3.87 11.35 -8.64
CA VAL A 51 -4.16 11.22 -10.07
C VAL A 51 -2.86 11.44 -10.87
N PRO A 52 -2.70 10.81 -12.06
CA PRO A 52 -3.67 9.98 -12.77
C PRO A 52 -3.81 8.55 -12.20
N ILE A 53 -4.98 7.95 -12.45
CA ILE A 53 -5.27 6.53 -12.17
C ILE A 53 -4.96 5.73 -13.43
N GLU A 54 -4.31 4.57 -13.29
CA GLU A 54 -4.00 3.67 -14.39
C GLU A 54 -5.06 2.56 -14.47
N VAL A 55 -5.79 2.50 -15.58
CA VAL A 55 -6.85 1.50 -15.79
C VAL A 55 -6.23 0.18 -16.22
N ILE A 56 -6.47 -0.90 -15.48
CA ILE A 56 -6.01 -2.26 -15.85
C ILE A 56 -7.08 -2.93 -16.72
N ASP A 57 -8.31 -2.96 -16.24
CA ASP A 57 -9.48 -3.48 -16.95
C ASP A 57 -10.75 -2.71 -16.55
N THR A 58 -11.93 -3.21 -16.93
CA THR A 58 -13.21 -2.55 -16.67
C THR A 58 -13.62 -2.46 -15.20
N LYS A 59 -12.95 -3.21 -14.31
CA LYS A 59 -13.24 -3.27 -12.87
C LYS A 59 -12.05 -2.88 -12.02
N HIS A 60 -10.83 -3.04 -12.51
CA HIS A 60 -9.62 -2.88 -11.71
C HIS A 60 -8.80 -1.69 -12.18
N HIS A 61 -8.47 -0.83 -11.23
CA HIS A 61 -7.59 0.32 -11.44
C HIS A 61 -6.36 0.23 -10.54
N LEU A 62 -5.19 0.54 -11.09
CA LEU A 62 -3.97 0.79 -10.33
C LEU A 62 -3.95 2.25 -9.88
N VAL A 63 -4.14 2.46 -8.59
CA VAL A 63 -4.15 3.78 -7.97
C VAL A 63 -2.86 4.03 -7.20
N SER A 64 -2.45 5.30 -7.09
CA SER A 64 -1.36 5.71 -6.21
C SER A 64 -1.90 6.50 -5.03
N TYR A 65 -1.44 6.16 -3.83
CA TYR A 65 -1.75 6.85 -2.59
C TYR A 65 -0.52 7.52 -2.02
N ARG A 66 -0.70 8.69 -1.38
CA ARG A 66 0.29 9.32 -0.52
C ARG A 66 -0.13 9.20 0.94
N CYS A 67 0.76 8.67 1.79
CA CYS A 67 0.51 8.64 3.23
C CYS A 67 0.59 10.06 3.82
N LYS A 68 -0.46 10.51 4.52
CA LYS A 68 -0.50 11.84 5.15
C LYS A 68 0.52 12.01 6.28
N ARG A 69 0.95 10.92 6.94
CA ARG A 69 1.93 10.98 8.04
C ARG A 69 3.38 11.04 7.56
N CYS A 70 3.78 10.17 6.65
CA CYS A 70 5.19 10.08 6.23
C CYS A 70 5.46 10.63 4.82
N GLY A 71 4.43 11.08 4.10
CA GLY A 71 4.52 11.62 2.73
C GLY A 71 4.90 10.61 1.66
N LYS A 72 5.20 9.35 2.02
CA LYS A 72 5.61 8.33 1.06
C LYS A 72 4.44 7.86 0.22
N GLN A 73 4.73 7.64 -1.06
CA GLN A 73 3.78 7.13 -2.03
C GLN A 73 3.86 5.61 -2.12
N PHE A 74 2.72 5.00 -2.40
CA PHE A 74 2.62 3.59 -2.71
C PHE A 74 1.45 3.35 -3.67
N LYS A 75 1.45 2.22 -4.36
CA LYS A 75 0.38 1.85 -5.29
C LYS A 75 -0.46 0.71 -4.72
N LYS A 76 -1.73 0.66 -5.13
CA LYS A 76 -2.69 -0.42 -4.86
C LYS A 76 -3.58 -0.67 -6.08
N VAL A 77 -4.04 -1.91 -6.26
CA VAL A 77 -5.14 -2.22 -7.18
C VAL A 77 -6.45 -2.08 -6.40
N GLU A 78 -7.39 -1.31 -6.92
CA GLU A 78 -8.73 -1.12 -6.37
C GLU A 78 -9.77 -1.62 -7.37
N GLU A 79 -10.86 -2.18 -6.85
CA GLU A 79 -12.07 -2.48 -7.63
C GLU A 79 -12.95 -1.21 -7.68
N CYS A 80 -13.53 -0.92 -8.86
CA CYS A 80 -14.32 0.27 -9.14
C CYS A 80 -15.77 -0.04 -9.49
#